data_AF-A0A165MBW2-F1
#
_entry.id   AF-A0A165MBW2-F1
#
_cell.length_a   1.000
_cell.length_b   1.000
_cell.length_c   1.000
_cell.angle_alpha   90.00
_cell.angle_beta   90.00
_cell.angle_gamma   90.00
#
_symmetry.space_group_name_H-M   'P 1'
#
loop_
_entity.id
_entity.type
_entity.pdbx_description
1 polymer ?
#
loop_
_entity_poly.entity_id
_entity_poly.type
_entity_poly.pdbx_seq_one_letter_code
_entity_poly.pdbx_strand_id
1 'polypeptide(L)'
;MTDNFAISATPQAHAADVEFLVRRGMTKGYQLMSLLTPPLYATFALSRYGRAQFSVNRLLRATWIGGGAGMAGGGAFEYARTVYSNPEKVRARRIKAVYDTSSIRADDHSTIGGILFAVLTPAVLWKRANTINMVLGGAGIGSAVGLLAHHARTVTGDPAPIVRVPDIPPPLSEQTSKEEH
;
A
#
# COMPACT_ATOMS: atom_id res chain seq x y z
N MET A 1 5.84 -27.40 -32.06
CA MET A 1 6.20 -25.96 -31.96
C MET A 1 5.43 -25.21 -30.87
N THR A 2 4.41 -25.79 -30.24
CA THR A 2 3.58 -25.19 -29.18
C THR A 2 4.22 -25.19 -27.79
N ASP A 3 5.12 -26.13 -27.50
CA ASP A 3 5.58 -26.37 -26.14
C ASP A 3 6.60 -25.31 -25.64
N ASN A 4 7.42 -24.76 -26.53
CA ASN A 4 8.38 -23.71 -26.19
C ASN A 4 7.70 -22.37 -25.83
N PHE A 5 6.51 -22.10 -26.39
CA PHE A 5 5.72 -20.91 -26.04
C PHE A 5 5.09 -21.02 -24.66
N ALA A 6 4.59 -22.21 -24.28
CA ALA A 6 4.04 -22.45 -22.94
C ALA A 6 5.12 -22.39 -21.83
N ILE A 7 6.32 -22.92 -22.12
CA ILE A 7 7.45 -22.91 -21.18
C ILE A 7 8.00 -21.49 -20.95
N SER A 8 8.04 -20.64 -21.97
CA SER A 8 8.49 -19.23 -21.85
C SER A 8 7.40 -18.31 -21.27
N ALA A 9 6.12 -18.59 -21.52
CA ALA A 9 5.02 -17.83 -20.96
C ALA A 9 4.91 -17.94 -19.43
N THR A 10 5.34 -19.07 -18.84
CA THR A 10 5.17 -19.31 -17.40
C THR A 10 6.10 -18.45 -16.52
N PRO A 11 7.42 -18.34 -16.79
CA PRO A 11 8.31 -17.42 -16.08
C PRO A 11 7.95 -15.95 -16.32
N GLN A 12 7.55 -15.59 -17.54
CA GLN A 12 7.17 -14.21 -17.87
C GLN A 12 5.88 -13.80 -17.14
N ALA A 13 4.87 -14.68 -17.09
CA ALA A 13 3.65 -14.44 -16.32
C ALA A 13 3.95 -14.33 -14.82
N HIS A 14 4.82 -15.19 -14.29
CA HIS A 14 5.24 -15.13 -12.89
C HIS A 14 5.92 -13.80 -12.56
N ALA A 15 6.85 -13.34 -13.40
CA ALA A 15 7.53 -12.06 -13.21
C ALA A 15 6.56 -10.88 -13.20
N ALA A 16 5.56 -10.87 -14.09
CA ALA A 16 4.52 -9.85 -14.13
C ALA A 16 3.63 -9.86 -12.87
N ASP A 17 3.29 -11.06 -12.37
CA ASP A 17 2.50 -11.18 -11.15
C ASP A 17 3.31 -10.73 -9.91
N VAL A 18 4.61 -11.04 -9.86
CA VAL A 18 5.54 -10.52 -8.84
C VAL A 18 5.58 -8.99 -8.88
N GLU A 19 5.79 -8.41 -10.06
CA GLU A 19 5.85 -6.96 -10.23
C GLU A 19 4.56 -6.27 -9.76
N PHE A 20 3.40 -6.83 -10.13
CA PHE A 20 2.10 -6.32 -9.67
C PHE A 20 2.00 -6.30 -8.15
N LEU A 21 2.37 -7.41 -7.50
CA LEU A 21 2.32 -7.51 -6.05
C LEU A 21 3.31 -6.57 -5.39
N VAL A 22 4.53 -6.43 -5.91
CA VAL A 22 5.53 -5.47 -5.42
C VAL A 22 4.99 -4.04 -5.47
N ARG A 23 4.41 -3.62 -6.60
CA ARG A 23 3.80 -2.29 -6.74
C ARG A 23 2.67 -2.09 -5.72
N ARG A 24 1.82 -3.10 -5.51
CA ARG A 24 0.79 -3.07 -4.46
C ARG A 24 1.42 -2.94 -3.08
N GLY A 25 2.48 -3.69 -2.79
CA GLY A 25 3.24 -3.65 -1.55
C GLY A 25 3.82 -2.26 -1.28
N MET A 26 4.35 -1.59 -2.31
CA MET A 26 4.83 -0.21 -2.22
C MET A 26 3.70 0.75 -1.83
N THR A 27 2.55 0.67 -2.49
CA THR A 27 1.38 1.52 -2.19
C THR A 27 0.88 1.31 -0.76
N LYS A 28 0.70 0.04 -0.34
CA LYS A 28 0.25 -0.29 1.02
C LYS A 28 1.28 0.10 2.08
N GLY A 29 2.56 -0.05 1.79
CA GLY A 29 3.64 0.37 2.67
C GLY A 29 3.68 1.89 2.86
N TYR A 30 3.53 2.66 1.78
CA TYR A 30 3.42 4.12 1.84
C TYR A 30 2.23 4.56 2.68
N GLN A 31 1.07 3.97 2.44
CA GLN A 31 -0.18 4.21 3.17
C GLN A 31 -0.04 3.95 4.67
N LEU A 32 0.45 2.76 5.03
CA LEU A 32 0.63 2.35 6.41
C LEU A 32 1.59 3.28 7.14
N MET A 33 2.76 3.56 6.56
CA MET A 33 3.75 4.43 7.19
C MET A 33 3.31 5.89 7.20
N SER A 34 2.54 6.35 6.22
CA SER A 34 1.97 7.70 6.25
C SER A 34 0.93 7.86 7.35
N LEU A 35 0.22 6.78 7.70
CA LEU A 35 -0.71 6.75 8.84
C LEU A 35 0.01 6.69 10.18
N LEU A 36 1.05 5.84 10.29
CA LEU A 36 1.75 5.61 11.56
C LEU A 36 2.81 6.66 11.89
N THR A 37 3.54 7.18 10.90
CA THR A 37 4.69 8.05 11.16
C THR A 37 4.30 9.36 11.85
N PRO A 38 3.24 10.10 11.46
CA PRO A 38 2.85 11.33 12.16
C PRO A 38 2.60 11.14 13.66
N PRO A 39 1.73 10.21 14.12
CA PRO A 39 1.51 10.00 15.54
C PRO A 39 2.74 9.44 16.25
N LEU A 40 3.49 8.52 15.65
CA LEU A 40 4.72 7.98 16.26
C LEU A 40 5.79 9.06 16.41
N TYR A 41 5.99 9.91 15.41
CA TYR A 41 6.93 11.02 15.51
C TYR A 41 6.47 12.04 16.54
N ALA A 42 5.17 12.37 16.58
CA ALA A 42 4.63 13.33 17.54
C ALA A 42 4.79 12.83 18.98
N THR A 43 4.42 11.57 19.27
CA THR A 43 4.59 10.98 20.60
C THR A 43 6.06 10.91 21.00
N PHE A 44 6.94 10.45 20.10
CA PHE A 44 8.38 10.42 20.34
C PHE A 44 8.95 11.81 20.59
N ALA A 45 8.66 12.79 19.74
CA ALA A 45 9.20 14.13 19.87
C ALA A 45 8.72 14.84 21.15
N LEU A 46 7.44 14.69 21.48
CA LEU A 46 6.86 15.28 22.68
C LEU A 46 7.38 14.64 23.96
N SER A 47 7.51 13.31 24.00
CA SER A 47 8.04 12.59 25.17
C SER A 47 9.54 12.83 25.37
N ARG A 48 10.33 12.90 24.29
CA ARG A 48 11.79 13.01 24.38
C ARG A 48 12.31 14.43 24.49
N TYR A 49 11.70 15.39 23.78
CA TYR A 49 12.21 16.75 23.63
C TYR A 49 11.24 17.84 24.11
N GLY A 50 10.01 17.47 24.48
CA GLY A 50 8.98 18.41 24.92
C GLY A 50 8.41 19.29 23.79
N ARG A 51 7.46 20.16 24.16
CA ARG A 51 6.73 21.01 23.21
C ARG A 51 7.62 22.05 22.51
N ALA A 52 8.67 22.52 23.18
CA ALA A 52 9.55 23.58 22.68
C ALA A 52 10.35 23.19 21.42
N GLN A 53 10.59 21.89 21.20
CA GLN A 53 11.35 21.37 20.06
C GLN A 53 10.47 20.72 18.98
N PHE A 54 9.15 20.65 19.21
CA PHE A 54 8.19 20.17 18.24
C PHE A 54 7.92 21.25 17.19
N SER A 55 8.11 20.92 15.91
CA SER A 55 7.79 21.83 14.81
C SER A 55 7.08 21.12 13.68
N VAL A 56 6.18 21.87 13.04
CA VAL A 56 5.40 21.42 11.88
C VAL A 56 6.33 20.96 10.75
N ASN A 57 7.42 21.68 10.51
CA ASN A 57 8.40 21.30 9.50
C ASN A 57 9.04 19.93 9.77
N ARG A 58 9.38 19.62 11.04
CA ARG A 58 9.96 18.32 11.39
C ARG A 58 8.94 17.19 11.31
N LEU A 59 7.70 17.43 11.75
CA LEU A 59 6.61 16.46 11.62
C LEU A 59 6.34 16.11 10.15
N LEU A 60 6.19 17.12 9.30
CA LEU A 60 5.94 16.94 7.87
C LEU A 60 7.11 16.23 7.17
N ARG A 61 8.36 16.60 7.53
CA ARG A 61 9.56 15.91 7.06
C ARG A 61 9.57 14.45 7.47
N ALA A 62 9.32 14.16 8.74
CA ALA A 62 9.26 12.79 9.24
C ALA A 62 8.18 12.00 8.51
N THR A 63 7.01 12.60 8.27
CA THR A 63 5.89 11.96 7.60
C THR A 63 6.24 11.50 6.19
N TRP A 64 6.80 12.36 5.33
CA TRP A 64 7.10 11.93 3.97
C TRP A 64 8.31 11.00 3.89
N ILE A 65 9.30 11.17 4.76
CA ILE A 65 10.42 10.22 4.87
C ILE A 65 9.91 8.86 5.31
N GLY A 66 9.04 8.81 6.33
CA GLY A 66 8.40 7.59 6.79
C GLY A 66 7.55 6.94 5.70
N GLY A 67 6.74 7.71 4.97
CA GLY A 67 6.00 7.23 3.81
C GLY A 67 6.90 6.66 2.73
N GLY A 68 7.99 7.35 2.38
CA GLY A 68 8.98 6.86 1.42
C GLY A 68 9.70 5.59 1.88
N ALA A 69 10.07 5.51 3.16
CA ALA A 69 10.63 4.30 3.75
C ALA A 69 9.61 3.14 3.73
N GLY A 70 8.33 3.42 4.00
CA GLY A 70 7.24 2.46 3.86
C GLY A 70 7.05 1.96 2.44
N MET A 71 7.16 2.84 1.45
CA MET A 71 7.09 2.48 0.04
C MET A 71 8.21 1.49 -0.34
N ALA A 72 9.46 1.85 -0.03
CA ALA A 72 10.60 0.98 -0.30
C ALA A 72 10.52 -0.34 0.48
N GLY A 73 10.20 -0.27 1.77
CA GLY A 73 10.09 -1.43 2.65
C GLY A 73 8.95 -2.38 2.25
N GLY A 74 7.78 -1.84 1.89
CA GLY A 74 6.64 -2.63 1.43
C GLY A 74 6.91 -3.34 0.10
N GLY A 75 7.57 -2.66 -0.84
CA GLY A 75 8.00 -3.28 -2.10
C GLY A 75 9.05 -4.38 -1.88
N ALA A 76 10.08 -4.11 -1.07
CA ALA A 76 11.12 -5.09 -0.76
C ALA A 76 10.58 -6.31 -0.02
N PHE A 77 9.69 -6.10 0.96
CA PHE A 77 9.03 -7.17 1.70
C PHE A 77 8.21 -8.07 0.77
N GLU A 78 7.39 -7.47 -0.10
CA GLU A 78 6.54 -8.24 -1.01
C GLU A 78 7.37 -8.95 -2.09
N TYR A 79 8.46 -8.34 -2.56
CA TYR A 79 9.42 -8.98 -3.46
C TYR A 79 10.05 -10.20 -2.82
N ALA A 80 10.62 -10.07 -1.62
CA ALA A 80 11.28 -11.16 -0.90
C ALA A 80 10.31 -12.32 -0.63
N ARG A 81 9.06 -12.02 -0.33
CA ARG A 81 8.00 -13.02 -0.13
C ARG A 81 7.61 -13.75 -1.43
N THR A 82 7.67 -13.08 -2.57
CA THR A 82 7.00 -13.54 -3.80
C THR A 82 7.96 -14.12 -4.85
N VAL A 83 9.22 -13.66 -4.91
CA VAL A 83 10.14 -14.02 -6.00
C VAL A 83 10.47 -15.52 -6.09
N TYR A 84 10.51 -16.22 -4.96
CA TYR A 84 10.75 -17.67 -4.91
C TYR A 84 9.48 -18.50 -4.61
N SER A 85 8.31 -17.87 -4.66
CA SER A 85 7.04 -18.56 -4.42
C SER A 85 6.57 -19.35 -5.64
N ASN A 86 5.69 -20.34 -5.42
CA ASN A 86 5.07 -21.10 -6.51
C ASN A 86 4.24 -20.14 -7.42
N PRO A 87 4.45 -20.15 -8.75
CA PRO A 87 3.75 -19.27 -9.70
C PRO A 87 2.22 -19.33 -9.61
N GLU A 88 1.63 -20.50 -9.37
CA GLU A 88 0.18 -20.64 -9.24
C GLU A 88 -0.35 -19.93 -7.99
N LYS A 89 0.39 -20.02 -6.89
CA LYS A 89 0.05 -19.30 -5.64
C LYS A 89 0.16 -17.79 -5.82
N VAL A 90 1.21 -17.33 -6.51
CA VAL A 90 1.42 -15.91 -6.80
C VAL A 90 0.31 -15.36 -7.69
N ARG A 91 -0.05 -16.09 -8.74
CA ARG A 91 -1.16 -15.76 -9.64
C ARG A 91 -2.49 -15.71 -8.88
N ALA A 92 -2.76 -16.69 -8.02
CA ALA A 92 -3.99 -16.70 -7.22
C ALA A 92 -4.07 -15.51 -6.27
N ARG A 93 -2.95 -15.13 -5.63
CA ARG A 93 -2.86 -13.92 -4.79
C ARG A 93 -3.13 -12.65 -5.59
N ARG A 94 -2.54 -12.53 -6.79
CA ARG A 94 -2.80 -11.40 -7.68
C ARG A 94 -4.28 -11.33 -8.06
N ILE A 95 -4.89 -12.42 -8.49
CA ILE A 95 -6.32 -12.43 -8.88
C ILE A 95 -7.17 -11.95 -7.70
N LYS A 96 -6.99 -12.52 -6.50
CA LYS A 96 -7.69 -12.06 -5.29
C LYS A 96 -7.47 -10.57 -5.03
N ALA A 97 -6.24 -10.09 -5.17
CA ALA A 97 -5.89 -8.69 -4.97
C ALA A 97 -6.60 -7.75 -5.97
N VAL A 98 -6.75 -8.15 -7.23
CA VAL A 98 -7.44 -7.37 -8.28
C VAL A 98 -8.94 -7.28 -8.04
N TYR A 99 -9.54 -8.30 -7.44
CA TYR A 99 -10.99 -8.33 -7.14
C TYR A 99 -11.35 -7.83 -5.72
N ASP A 100 -10.35 -7.42 -4.94
CA ASP A 100 -10.56 -6.83 -3.62
C ASP A 100 -10.99 -5.36 -3.74
N THR A 101 -12.28 -5.16 -3.96
CA THR A 101 -12.92 -3.85 -4.10
C THR A 101 -12.76 -2.96 -2.88
N SER A 102 -12.68 -3.54 -1.68
CA SER A 102 -12.44 -2.78 -0.44
C SER A 102 -11.07 -2.14 -0.48
N SER A 103 -10.05 -2.90 -0.89
CA SER A 103 -8.67 -2.43 -0.98
C SER A 103 -8.49 -1.38 -2.07
N ILE A 104 -9.17 -1.55 -3.20
CA ILE A 104 -9.18 -0.56 -4.30
C ILE A 104 -9.82 0.74 -3.82
N ARG A 105 -10.98 0.67 -3.17
CA ARG A 105 -11.67 1.86 -2.66
C ARG A 105 -10.85 2.57 -1.59
N ALA A 106 -10.13 1.83 -0.74
CA ALA A 106 -9.19 2.39 0.22
C ALA A 106 -8.03 3.11 -0.47
N ASP A 107 -7.49 2.54 -1.56
CA ASP A 107 -6.43 3.16 -2.37
C ASP A 107 -6.89 4.45 -3.03
N ASP A 108 -8.12 4.49 -3.54
CA ASP A 108 -8.72 5.69 -4.12
C ASP A 108 -8.87 6.81 -3.09
N HIS A 109 -9.43 6.49 -1.91
CA HIS A 109 -9.59 7.49 -0.85
C HIS A 109 -8.25 8.01 -0.37
N SER A 110 -7.27 7.12 -0.18
CA SER A 110 -5.91 7.50 0.17
C SER A 110 -5.30 8.42 -0.89
N THR A 111 -5.43 8.09 -2.17
CA THR A 111 -4.83 8.87 -3.26
C THR A 111 -5.47 10.24 -3.37
N ILE A 112 -6.81 10.30 -3.33
CA ILE A 112 -7.57 11.57 -3.33
C ILE A 112 -7.15 12.42 -2.13
N GLY A 113 -7.12 11.84 -0.93
CA GLY A 113 -6.68 12.53 0.28
C GLY A 113 -5.26 13.07 0.15
N GLY A 114 -4.34 12.26 -0.38
CA GLY A 114 -2.95 12.64 -0.60
C GLY A 114 -2.80 13.82 -1.56
N ILE A 115 -3.47 13.77 -2.73
CA ILE A 115 -3.45 14.88 -3.70
C ILE A 115 -4.05 16.15 -3.09
N LEU A 116 -5.19 16.04 -2.40
CA LEU A 116 -5.83 17.19 -1.76
C LEU A 116 -4.91 17.86 -0.74
N PHE A 117 -4.31 17.09 0.17
CA PHE A 117 -3.44 17.66 1.19
C PHE A 117 -2.05 18.07 0.66
N ALA A 118 -1.57 17.49 -0.45
CA ALA A 118 -0.37 17.99 -1.13
C ALA A 118 -0.53 19.45 -1.58
N VAL A 119 -1.76 19.88 -1.89
CA VAL A 119 -2.09 21.24 -2.30
C VAL A 119 -2.56 22.10 -1.11
N LEU A 120 -3.44 21.57 -0.24
CA LEU A 120 -3.98 22.31 0.89
C LEU A 120 -2.92 22.59 1.98
N THR A 121 -2.00 21.66 2.23
CA THR A 121 -0.98 21.82 3.28
C THR A 121 -0.07 23.03 3.00
N PRO A 122 0.50 23.20 1.79
CA PRO A 122 1.21 24.44 1.44
C PRO A 122 0.35 25.70 1.53
N ALA A 123 -0.92 25.63 1.13
CA ALA A 123 -1.82 26.79 1.16
C ALA A 123 -2.08 27.29 2.59
N VAL A 124 -2.25 26.37 3.54
CA VAL A 124 -2.58 26.69 4.95
C VAL A 124 -1.32 26.96 5.77
N LEU A 125 -0.23 26.21 5.54
CA LEU A 125 0.99 26.26 6.34
C LEU A 125 2.10 27.09 5.69
N TRP A 126 1.74 27.98 4.76
CA TRP A 126 2.68 28.86 4.07
C TRP A 126 3.63 29.56 5.05
N LYS A 127 4.93 29.56 4.74
CA LYS A 127 6.04 30.05 5.59
C LYS A 127 6.26 29.33 6.93
N ARG A 128 5.50 28.28 7.28
CA ARG A 128 5.70 27.51 8.53
C ARG A 128 6.60 26.28 8.35
N ALA A 129 6.86 25.87 7.12
CA ALA A 129 7.73 24.75 6.77
C ALA A 129 8.35 24.95 5.38
N ASN A 130 9.36 24.14 5.05
CA ASN A 130 9.92 24.09 3.70
C ASN A 130 8.87 23.52 2.72
N THR A 131 8.79 24.07 1.51
CA THR A 131 7.85 23.67 0.45
C THR A 131 7.82 22.17 0.18
N ILE A 132 8.99 21.52 0.12
CA ILE A 132 9.09 20.07 -0.12
C ILE A 132 8.40 19.29 1.01
N ASN A 133 8.65 19.70 2.27
CA ASN A 133 8.02 19.07 3.42
C ASN A 133 6.51 19.32 3.44
N MET A 134 6.05 20.51 3.04
CA MET A 134 4.61 20.80 2.97
C MET A 134 3.90 19.95 1.93
N VAL A 135 4.45 19.85 0.72
CA VAL A 135 3.84 19.07 -0.37
C VAL A 135 3.88 17.58 -0.06
N LEU A 136 5.07 17.03 0.20
CA LEU A 136 5.22 15.58 0.39
C LEU A 136 4.67 15.12 1.75
N GLY A 137 4.89 15.91 2.80
CA GLY A 137 4.35 15.62 4.14
C GLY A 137 2.84 15.77 4.17
N GLY A 138 2.31 16.79 3.47
CA GLY A 138 0.88 16.96 3.23
C GLY A 138 0.29 15.75 2.51
N ALA A 139 0.93 15.28 1.42
CA ALA A 139 0.50 14.08 0.71
C ALA A 139 0.43 12.84 1.61
N GLY A 140 1.40 12.66 2.50
CA GLY A 140 1.39 11.58 3.48
C GLY A 140 0.23 11.69 4.47
N ILE A 141 0.05 12.86 5.10
CA ILE A 141 -1.09 13.10 6.01
C ILE A 141 -2.42 12.89 5.29
N GLY A 142 -2.57 13.43 4.08
CA GLY A 142 -3.77 13.26 3.27
C GLY A 142 -4.07 11.80 2.95
N SER A 143 -3.03 11.02 2.64
CA SER A 143 -3.17 9.58 2.40
C SER A 143 -3.70 8.84 3.63
N ALA A 144 -3.16 9.17 4.81
CA ALA A 144 -3.65 8.65 6.07
C ALA A 144 -5.11 9.04 6.35
N VAL A 145 -5.47 10.31 6.15
CA VAL A 145 -6.84 10.81 6.31
C VAL A 145 -7.80 10.11 5.35
N GLY A 146 -7.39 9.91 4.09
CA GLY A 146 -8.16 9.18 3.09
C GLY A 146 -8.44 7.73 3.51
N LEU A 147 -7.43 7.01 3.99
CA LEU A 147 -7.61 5.64 4.52
C LEU A 147 -8.58 5.60 5.69
N LEU A 148 -8.43 6.51 6.65
CA LEU A 148 -9.32 6.61 7.80
C LEU A 148 -10.75 6.93 7.36
N ALA A 149 -10.93 7.82 6.38
CA ALA A 149 -12.24 8.15 5.83
C ALA A 149 -12.89 6.94 5.15
N HIS A 150 -12.13 6.15 4.38
CA HIS A 150 -12.63 4.90 3.81
C HIS A 150 -13.09 3.94 4.91
N HIS A 151 -12.29 3.74 5.96
CA HIS A 151 -12.63 2.82 7.03
C HIS A 151 -13.85 3.30 7.83
N ALA A 152 -13.94 4.61 8.09
CA ALA A 152 -15.11 5.22 8.72
C ALA A 152 -16.38 5.01 7.88
N ARG A 153 -16.31 5.18 6.55
CA ARG A 153 -17.46 4.91 5.65
C ARG A 153 -17.88 3.44 5.65
N THR A 154 -16.91 2.53 5.62
CA THR A 154 -17.18 1.10 5.71
C THR A 154 -17.89 0.73 7.02
N VAL A 155 -17.48 1.31 8.15
CA VAL A 155 -18.11 1.08 9.47
C VAL A 155 -19.48 1.74 9.59
N THR A 156 -19.71 2.87 8.92
CA THR A 156 -20.96 3.66 9.01
C THR A 156 -22.03 3.28 8.00
N GLY A 157 -21.79 2.28 7.15
CA GLY A 157 -22.84 1.67 6.32
C GLY A 157 -22.64 1.79 4.80
N ASP A 158 -21.47 2.19 4.31
CA ASP A 158 -21.10 2.14 2.89
C ASP A 158 -19.92 1.17 2.65
N PRO A 159 -20.11 -0.15 2.89
CA PRO A 159 -19.08 -1.14 2.61
C PRO A 159 -18.88 -1.32 1.10
N ALA A 160 -17.67 -1.70 0.71
CA ALA A 160 -17.38 -1.98 -0.69
C ALA A 160 -18.18 -3.19 -1.22
N PRO A 161 -18.66 -3.17 -2.48
CA PRO A 161 -19.39 -4.29 -3.08
C PRO A 161 -18.55 -5.56 -3.11
N ILE A 162 -19.12 -6.69 -2.70
CA ILE A 162 -18.46 -7.99 -2.78
C ILE A 162 -18.52 -8.48 -4.23
N VAL A 163 -17.35 -8.60 -4.88
CA VAL A 163 -17.25 -9.15 -6.23
C VAL A 163 -16.92 -10.63 -6.15
N ARG A 164 -17.65 -11.46 -6.92
CA ARG A 164 -17.34 -12.88 -7.05
C ARG A 164 -16.03 -13.03 -7.81
N VAL A 165 -15.01 -13.55 -7.12
CA VAL A 165 -13.73 -13.90 -7.74
C VAL A 165 -13.98 -15.13 -8.63
N PRO A 166 -13.48 -15.17 -9.88
CA PRO A 166 -13.54 -16.37 -10.70
C PRO A 166 -12.92 -17.56 -9.97
N ASP A 167 -13.52 -18.76 -10.09
CA ASP A 167 -12.97 -19.98 -9.49
C ASP A 167 -11.56 -20.23 -10.04
N ILE A 168 -10.58 -20.25 -9.14
CA ILE A 168 -9.18 -20.53 -9.48
C ILE A 168 -8.97 -22.01 -9.16
N PRO A 169 -8.62 -22.86 -10.15
CA PRO A 169 -8.31 -24.26 -9.90
C PRO A 169 -7.22 -24.36 -8.82
N PRO A 170 -7.34 -25.33 -7.87
CA PRO A 170 -6.28 -25.55 -6.90
C PRO A 170 -4.98 -25.94 -7.62
N PRO A 171 -3.82 -25.60 -7.04
CA PRO A 171 -2.54 -25.93 -7.65
C PRO A 171 -2.43 -27.44 -7.90
N LEU A 172 -1.83 -27.84 -9.04
CA LEU A 172 -1.76 -29.25 -9.46
C LEU A 172 -1.17 -30.18 -8.38
N SER A 173 -0.24 -29.68 -7.56
CA SER A 173 0.36 -30.40 -6.43
C SER A 173 -0.63 -30.78 -5.31
N GLU A 174 -1.77 -30.10 -5.25
CA GLU A 174 -2.81 -30.30 -4.22
C GLU A 174 -3.97 -31.17 -4.75
N GLN A 175 -4.04 -31.38 -6.06
CA GLN A 175 -4.98 -32.32 -6.69
C GLN A 175 -4.50 -33.76 -6.55
N THR A 176 -3.19 -34.01 -6.70
CA THR A 176 -2.60 -35.36 -6.57
C THR A 176 -2.75 -35.94 -5.16
N SER A 177 -2.69 -35.10 -4.12
CA SER A 177 -2.88 -35.53 -2.72
C SER A 177 -4.34 -35.92 -2.38
N LYS A 178 -5.31 -35.53 -3.21
CA LYS A 178 -6.74 -35.84 -2.97
C LYS A 178 -7.22 -37.08 -3.74
N GLU A 179 -6.42 -37.59 -4.67
CA GLU A 179 -6.75 -38.82 -5.42
C GLU A 179 -6.11 -40.08 -4.79
N GLU A 180 -5.22 -39.93 -3.80
CA GLU A 180 -4.59 -41.06 -3.07
C GLU A 180 -5.30 -41.45 -1.75
N HIS A 181 -6.50 -40.92 -1.49
CA HIS A 181 -7.37 -41.30 -0.35
C HIS A 181 -8.77 -41.64 -0.82
#